data_AF-A0A942BGB1-F1
#
_entry.id   AF-A0A942BGB1-F1
#
_cell.length_a   1.000
_cell.length_b   1.000
_cell.length_c   1.000
_cell.angle_alpha   90.00
_cell.angle_beta   90.00
_cell.angle_gamma   90.00
#
_symmetry.space_group_name_H-M   'P 1'
#
loop_
_entity.id
_entity.type
_entity.pdbx_description
1 polymer ?
#
loop_
_entity_poly.entity_id
_entity_poly.type
_entity_poly.pdbx_seq_one_letter_code
_entity_poly.pdbx_strand_id
1 'polypeptide(L)'
;MRPRSLLFFAAIASLVCGCGKSTSQQVVFVDLDQIAPRQIQLPPAKTLGAITVPGDPGITLPALPARTVKNKINGSEVDISGFLEKRKQKVLKQLTRRLSNIYQSRLASAEAEQRQAMTAKQQEISLTYRARLRSLFDQYAEKRGPIVARLAFMVGFPEPRNRGQARPETKGAVAEQRRTEIRSLRAKLAQIEKDYKQGSATLILERQNALDLPSLEFSKAVEQARIKADSEAQADAEKQVQLLLSDLQAPALKGSEIQIPAAPEARSGAIPGSTLPAVPIEGDSPQVFTKEDLRAELNIWLGINGYRLGKAGDGLDKTKEFKEWRQTHRFGP
;
A
#
# COMPACT_ATOMS: atom_id res chain seq x y z
N MET A 1 -8.37 -23.44 65.60
CA MET A 1 -7.37 -23.62 64.53
C MET A 1 -8.06 -23.48 63.18
N ARG A 2 -7.58 -22.59 62.32
CA ARG A 2 -8.08 -22.38 60.94
C ARG A 2 -7.44 -23.41 59.98
N PRO A 3 -8.17 -23.79 58.93
CA PRO A 3 -7.62 -23.78 57.58
C PRO A 3 -8.63 -23.07 56.65
N ARG A 4 -8.50 -21.77 56.37
CA ARG A 4 -7.80 -21.16 55.21
C ARG A 4 -7.39 -22.10 54.06
N SER A 5 -7.88 -21.71 52.88
CA SER A 5 -7.29 -21.87 51.54
C SER A 5 -7.67 -23.12 50.75
N LEU A 6 -8.71 -23.03 49.90
CA LEU A 6 -8.83 -23.72 48.60
C LEU A 6 -10.12 -23.24 47.87
N LEU A 7 -10.19 -21.95 47.52
CA LEU A 7 -11.24 -21.40 46.65
C LEU A 7 -10.65 -20.24 45.84
N PHE A 8 -9.76 -20.52 44.88
CA PHE A 8 -9.28 -19.48 43.95
C PHE A 8 -8.85 -19.99 42.55
N PHE A 9 -9.33 -21.15 42.09
CA PHE A 9 -9.00 -21.68 40.75
C PHE A 9 -10.22 -22.21 39.96
N ALA A 10 -11.38 -21.57 40.10
CA ALA A 10 -12.59 -21.92 39.32
C ALA A 10 -13.25 -20.70 38.64
N ALA A 11 -12.49 -19.66 38.31
CA ALA A 11 -13.01 -18.42 37.71
C ALA A 11 -12.23 -17.89 36.50
N ILE A 12 -11.40 -18.72 35.85
CA ILE A 12 -10.69 -18.35 34.59
C ILE A 12 -10.83 -19.48 33.54
N ALA A 13 -12.00 -20.12 33.48
CA ALA A 13 -12.36 -21.10 32.45
C ALA A 13 -13.76 -20.83 31.85
N SER A 14 -14.27 -19.61 31.99
CA SER A 14 -15.58 -19.16 31.50
C SER A 14 -15.51 -17.89 30.63
N LEU A 15 -14.33 -17.53 30.13
CA LEU A 15 -14.11 -16.46 29.15
C LEU A 15 -13.81 -16.99 27.74
N VAL A 16 -14.34 -18.18 27.42
CA VAL A 16 -14.57 -18.65 26.05
C VAL A 16 -16.07 -18.85 25.90
N CYS A 17 -16.78 -17.79 25.50
CA CYS A 17 -18.08 -17.81 24.83
C CYS A 17 -18.59 -16.37 24.61
N GLY A 18 -17.76 -15.53 24.00
CA GLY A 18 -18.17 -14.22 23.51
C GLY A 18 -18.80 -14.33 22.13
N CYS A 19 -20.11 -14.65 22.10
CA CYS A 19 -21.08 -14.31 21.06
C CYS A 19 -20.61 -14.26 19.59
N GLY A 20 -20.21 -15.41 19.04
CA GLY A 20 -20.29 -15.66 17.60
C GLY A 20 -21.75 -15.84 17.17
N LYS A 21 -22.53 -14.75 17.12
CA LYS A 21 -23.70 -14.71 16.23
C LYS A 21 -23.12 -14.75 14.82
N SER A 22 -23.04 -15.94 14.23
CA SER A 22 -22.95 -16.13 12.79
C SER A 22 -24.24 -15.55 12.21
N THR A 23 -24.29 -14.22 12.08
CA THR A 23 -25.25 -13.53 11.23
C THR A 23 -25.04 -14.16 9.86
N SER A 24 -26.00 -14.97 9.42
CA SER A 24 -26.02 -15.55 8.09
C SER A 24 -25.82 -14.42 7.10
N GLN A 25 -24.62 -14.29 6.55
CA GLN A 25 -24.29 -13.22 5.61
C GLN A 25 -25.28 -13.34 4.46
N GLN A 26 -26.10 -12.31 4.30
CA GLN A 26 -27.13 -12.29 3.27
C GLN A 26 -26.44 -12.33 1.90
N VAL A 27 -26.81 -13.32 1.08
CA VAL A 27 -26.28 -13.43 -0.29
C VAL A 27 -27.00 -12.39 -1.15
N VAL A 28 -26.23 -11.51 -1.77
CA VAL A 28 -26.74 -10.40 -2.59
C VAL A 28 -26.08 -10.41 -3.96
N PHE A 29 -26.82 -9.95 -4.95
CA PHE A 29 -26.34 -9.75 -6.31
C PHE A 29 -26.30 -8.25 -6.62
N VAL A 30 -25.26 -7.82 -7.33
CA VAL A 30 -25.09 -6.46 -7.83
C VAL A 30 -24.67 -6.53 -9.30
N ASP A 31 -25.50 -5.95 -10.17
CA ASP A 31 -25.20 -5.83 -11.59
C ASP A 31 -24.27 -4.64 -11.84
N LEU A 32 -22.99 -4.93 -12.10
CA LEU A 32 -21.99 -3.91 -12.36
C LEU A 32 -22.13 -3.26 -13.73
N ASP A 33 -22.81 -3.91 -14.69
CA ASP A 33 -23.00 -3.35 -16.02
C ASP A 33 -24.08 -2.26 -16.05
N GLN A 34 -24.97 -2.25 -15.04
CA GLN A 34 -25.94 -1.17 -14.83
C GLN A 34 -25.36 0.06 -14.11
N ILE A 35 -24.09 0.00 -13.70
CA ILE A 35 -23.43 1.07 -12.94
C ILE A 35 -22.35 1.69 -13.81
N ALA A 36 -22.64 2.87 -14.34
CA ALA A 36 -21.67 3.60 -15.16
C ALA A 36 -20.39 3.90 -14.35
N PRO A 37 -19.20 3.71 -14.95
CA PRO A 37 -17.95 4.18 -14.36
C PRO A 37 -18.02 5.70 -14.21
N ARG A 38 -17.60 6.21 -13.06
CA ARG A 38 -17.64 7.64 -12.75
C ARG A 38 -16.55 8.33 -13.56
N GLN A 39 -16.91 9.27 -14.42
CA GLN A 39 -15.96 10.23 -14.97
C GLN A 39 -15.84 11.39 -14.00
N ILE A 40 -14.72 11.46 -13.27
CA ILE A 40 -14.36 12.69 -12.57
C ILE A 40 -13.75 13.61 -13.64
N GLN A 41 -14.50 14.63 -14.06
CA GLN A 41 -13.89 15.77 -14.74
C GLN A 41 -13.07 16.51 -13.69
N LEU A 42 -11.78 16.20 -13.62
CA LEU A 42 -10.83 17.07 -12.94
C LEU A 42 -10.87 18.44 -13.65
N PRO A 43 -10.85 19.56 -12.90
CA PRO A 43 -10.69 20.87 -13.50
C PRO A 43 -9.43 20.84 -14.39
N PRO A 44 -9.44 21.52 -15.55
CA PRO A 44 -8.31 21.50 -16.47
C PRO A 44 -7.04 21.86 -15.70
N ALA A 45 -5.97 21.09 -15.94
CA ALA A 45 -4.69 21.29 -15.28
C ALA A 45 -4.34 22.78 -15.33
N LYS A 46 -4.42 23.45 -14.19
CA LYS A 46 -3.85 24.78 -14.03
C LYS A 46 -2.35 24.53 -14.10
N THR A 47 -1.74 24.78 -15.25
CA THR A 47 -0.33 25.11 -15.30
C THR A 47 -0.16 26.26 -14.31
N LEU A 48 0.44 25.97 -13.16
CA LEU A 48 1.11 27.01 -12.40
C LEU A 48 2.19 27.50 -13.35
N GLY A 49 1.88 28.56 -14.10
CA GLY A 49 2.87 29.26 -14.91
C GLY A 49 4.07 29.54 -14.03
N ALA A 50 5.27 29.55 -14.61
CA ALA A 50 6.51 29.79 -13.90
C ALA A 50 6.27 30.83 -12.81
N ILE A 51 6.34 30.39 -11.54
CA ILE A 51 6.12 31.27 -10.41
C ILE A 51 7.33 32.17 -10.40
N THR A 52 7.20 33.26 -11.13
CA THR A 52 8.07 34.41 -10.99
C THR A 52 7.62 34.98 -9.66
N VAL A 53 8.33 34.62 -8.59
CA VAL A 53 8.20 35.39 -7.35
C VAL A 53 8.61 36.79 -7.77
N PRO A 54 7.68 37.77 -7.82
CA PRO A 54 8.05 39.11 -8.21
C PRO A 54 9.13 39.54 -7.23
N GLY A 55 10.33 39.83 -7.74
CA GLY A 55 11.29 40.57 -6.93
C GLY A 55 10.58 41.85 -6.54
N ASP A 56 10.33 42.03 -5.25
CA ASP A 56 9.62 43.19 -4.75
C ASP A 56 10.45 44.43 -5.18
N PRO A 57 9.92 45.35 -6.01
CA PRO A 57 10.73 46.43 -6.59
C PRO A 57 11.16 47.50 -5.57
N GLY A 58 10.92 47.27 -4.29
CA GLY A 58 11.46 48.08 -3.23
C GLY A 58 10.58 48.00 -2.00
N ILE A 59 10.97 47.16 -1.05
CA ILE A 59 10.50 47.33 0.32
C ILE A 59 11.22 48.56 0.87
N THR A 60 10.61 49.73 0.73
CA THR A 60 11.05 50.94 1.42
C THR A 60 10.60 50.85 2.87
N LEU A 61 11.52 50.47 3.75
CA LEU A 61 11.31 50.55 5.19
C LEU A 61 11.32 52.03 5.60
N PRO A 62 10.28 52.53 6.31
CA PRO A 62 10.25 53.93 6.75
C PRO A 62 11.42 54.21 7.71
N ALA A 63 12.00 55.41 7.60
CA ALA A 63 13.06 55.85 8.49
C ALA A 63 12.60 55.77 9.94
N LEU A 64 13.30 54.98 10.74
CA LEU A 64 13.01 54.77 12.15
C LEU A 64 13.77 55.81 12.96
N PRO A 65 13.10 56.61 13.81
CA PRO A 65 13.77 57.58 14.67
C PRO A 65 14.66 56.84 15.68
N ALA A 66 15.80 57.45 16.01
CA ALA A 66 16.69 56.92 17.05
C ALA A 66 15.90 56.72 18.35
N ARG A 67 15.91 55.50 18.87
CA ARG A 67 15.31 55.17 20.16
C ARG A 67 16.37 54.58 21.06
N THR A 68 16.57 55.22 22.20
CA THR A 68 17.37 54.68 23.29
C THR A 68 16.46 53.83 24.16
N VAL A 69 16.55 52.51 24.02
CA VAL A 69 15.80 51.59 24.88
C VAL A 69 16.66 51.30 26.11
N LYS A 70 16.36 51.97 27.23
CA LYS A 70 16.94 51.60 28.52
C LYS A 70 16.30 50.31 29.00
N ASN A 71 17.13 49.29 29.23
CA ASN A 71 16.70 48.04 29.82
C ASN A 71 16.34 48.30 31.30
N LYS A 72 15.07 48.56 31.59
CA LYS A 72 14.56 48.56 32.97
C LYS A 72 14.47 47.11 33.43
N ILE A 73 15.59 46.59 33.90
CA ILE A 73 15.63 45.47 34.85
C ILE A 73 15.07 46.06 36.15
N ASN A 74 13.78 45.90 36.40
CA ASN A 74 13.08 46.00 37.70
C ASN A 74 11.58 46.27 37.44
N GLY A 75 10.77 45.21 37.38
CA GLY A 75 9.31 45.35 37.43
C GLY A 75 8.49 44.16 36.92
N SER A 76 8.98 43.44 35.92
CA SER A 76 8.45 42.13 35.55
C SER A 76 9.59 41.30 34.97
N GLU A 77 9.90 40.17 35.62
CA GLU A 77 10.66 39.09 34.99
C GLU A 77 9.81 38.56 33.83
N VAL A 78 9.89 39.23 32.68
CA VAL A 78 9.51 38.59 31.44
C VAL A 78 10.59 37.54 31.21
N ASP A 79 10.23 36.27 31.36
CA ASP A 79 11.09 35.12 31.09
C ASP A 79 11.44 35.07 29.59
N ILE A 80 12.38 35.94 29.18
CA ILE A 80 12.87 36.07 27.81
C ILE A 80 13.50 34.74 27.37
N SER A 81 14.19 34.04 28.30
CA SER A 81 14.71 32.69 28.10
C SER A 81 13.61 31.70 27.71
N GLY A 82 12.53 31.61 28.49
CA GLY A 82 11.41 30.73 28.22
C GLY A 82 10.64 31.11 26.95
N PHE A 83 10.54 32.40 26.63
CA PHE A 83 9.96 32.87 25.37
C PHE A 83 10.80 32.45 24.15
N LEU A 84 12.12 32.62 24.22
CA LEU A 84 13.04 32.22 23.15
C LEU A 84 13.07 30.70 22.96
N GLU A 85 13.07 29.93 24.03
CA GLU A 85 13.05 28.47 23.94
C GLU A 85 11.73 27.95 23.33
N LYS A 86 10.59 28.54 23.71
CA LYS A 86 9.29 28.24 23.07
C LYS A 86 9.28 28.60 21.58
N ARG A 87 9.85 29.75 21.21
CA ARG A 87 9.99 30.17 19.80
C ARG A 87 10.89 29.22 19.03
N LYS A 88 12.04 28.83 19.59
CA LYS A 88 12.98 27.84 19.04
C LYS A 88 12.29 26.51 18.78
N GLN A 89 11.60 25.95 19.77
CA GLN A 89 10.87 24.69 19.61
C GLN A 89 9.81 24.77 18.52
N LYS A 90 9.09 25.89 18.42
CA LYS A 90 8.09 26.11 17.36
C LYS A 90 8.73 26.17 15.97
N VAL A 91 9.83 26.92 15.82
CA VAL A 91 10.56 27.05 14.56
C VAL A 91 11.19 25.72 14.15
N LEU A 92 11.82 25.01 15.08
CA LEU A 92 12.38 23.68 14.86
C LEU A 92 11.30 22.72 14.37
N LYS A 93 10.17 22.63 15.07
CA LYS A 93 9.05 21.77 14.65
C LYS A 93 8.52 22.11 13.25
N GLN A 94 8.44 23.40 12.91
CA GLN A 94 8.01 23.84 11.58
C GLN A 94 9.03 23.48 10.48
N LEU A 95 10.32 23.69 10.74
CA LEU A 95 11.41 23.36 9.82
C LEU A 95 11.51 21.85 9.61
N THR A 96 11.52 21.05 10.69
CA THR A 96 11.54 19.59 10.61
C THR A 96 10.36 19.08 9.80
N ARG A 97 9.15 19.59 10.03
CA ARG A 97 7.96 19.19 9.25
C ARG A 97 8.13 19.51 7.77
N ARG A 98 8.65 20.71 7.45
CA ARG A 98 8.84 21.13 6.05
C ARG A 98 9.91 20.30 5.35
N LEU A 99 11.04 20.04 6.01
CA LEU A 99 12.14 19.23 5.47
C LEU A 99 11.73 17.76 5.32
N SER A 100 11.05 17.19 6.31
CA SER A 100 10.50 15.82 6.25
C SER A 100 9.55 15.69 5.05
N ASN A 101 8.62 16.62 4.84
CA ASN A 101 7.76 16.63 3.65
C ASN A 101 8.55 16.65 2.33
N ILE A 102 9.62 17.46 2.24
CA ILE A 102 10.47 17.53 1.04
C ILE A 102 11.18 16.19 0.81
N TYR A 103 11.81 15.62 1.84
CA TYR A 103 12.52 14.35 1.70
C TYR A 103 11.57 13.18 1.41
N GLN A 104 10.40 13.14 2.05
CA GLN A 104 9.36 12.16 1.76
C GLN A 104 8.85 12.28 0.32
N SER A 105 8.68 13.50 -0.21
CA SER A 105 8.26 13.68 -1.62
C SER A 105 9.27 13.13 -2.62
N ARG A 106 10.57 13.33 -2.38
CA ARG A 106 11.66 12.78 -3.21
C ARG A 106 11.74 11.26 -3.10
N LEU A 107 11.54 10.75 -1.89
CA LEU A 107 11.53 9.32 -1.63
C LEU A 107 10.33 8.67 -2.33
N ALA A 108 9.16 9.32 -2.34
CA ALA A 108 7.97 8.84 -3.03
C ALA A 108 8.16 8.75 -4.56
N SER A 109 8.84 9.70 -5.20
CA SER A 109 9.13 9.62 -6.63
C SER A 109 10.10 8.47 -6.95
N ALA A 110 11.16 8.31 -6.16
CA ALA A 110 12.09 7.19 -6.31
C ALA A 110 11.41 5.82 -6.05
N GLU A 111 10.55 5.75 -5.03
CA GLU A 111 9.71 4.58 -4.76
C GLU A 111 8.83 4.24 -5.98
N ALA A 112 8.22 5.22 -6.62
CA ALA A 112 7.33 5.01 -7.76
C ALA A 112 8.09 4.41 -8.97
N GLU A 113 9.25 4.97 -9.32
CA GLU A 113 10.11 4.45 -10.39
C GLU A 113 10.54 3.00 -10.11
N GLN A 114 10.97 2.71 -8.89
CA GLN A 114 11.41 1.37 -8.50
C GLN A 114 10.25 0.36 -8.46
N ARG A 115 9.04 0.79 -8.06
CA ARG A 115 7.82 -0.05 -8.13
C ARG A 115 7.44 -0.39 -9.56
N GLN A 116 7.58 0.54 -10.50
CA GLN A 116 7.35 0.26 -11.91
C GLN A 116 8.34 -0.79 -12.45
N ALA A 117 9.63 -0.62 -12.15
CA ALA A 117 10.66 -1.60 -12.52
C ALA A 117 10.39 -2.99 -11.91
N MET A 118 9.96 -3.03 -10.65
CA MET A 118 9.57 -4.27 -9.98
C MET A 118 8.37 -4.92 -10.65
N THR A 119 7.37 -4.14 -11.06
CA THR A 119 6.17 -4.66 -11.75
C THR A 119 6.55 -5.32 -13.08
N ALA A 120 7.43 -4.69 -13.87
CA ALA A 120 7.95 -5.28 -15.11
C ALA A 120 8.67 -6.62 -14.85
N LYS A 121 9.52 -6.66 -13.82
CA LYS A 121 10.22 -7.89 -13.41
C LYS A 121 9.26 -8.98 -12.92
N GLN A 122 8.23 -8.63 -12.16
CA GLN A 122 7.21 -9.58 -11.70
C GLN A 122 6.42 -10.19 -12.87
N GLN A 123 6.15 -9.40 -13.91
CA GLN A 123 5.51 -9.88 -15.13
C GLN A 123 6.44 -10.86 -15.88
N GLU A 124 7.72 -10.52 -16.05
CA GLU A 124 8.71 -11.38 -16.68
C GLU A 124 8.85 -12.74 -15.95
N ILE A 125 8.97 -12.71 -14.62
CA ILE A 125 9.00 -13.92 -13.79
C ILE A 125 7.71 -14.73 -14.02
N SER A 126 6.54 -14.08 -13.98
CA SER A 126 5.26 -14.76 -14.16
C SER A 126 5.13 -15.43 -15.53
N LEU A 127 5.59 -14.78 -16.61
CA LEU A 127 5.62 -15.36 -17.96
C LEU A 127 6.55 -16.56 -18.04
N THR A 128 7.74 -16.45 -17.46
CA THR A 128 8.74 -17.53 -17.42
C THR A 128 8.19 -18.78 -16.73
N TYR A 129 7.62 -18.63 -15.53
CA TYR A 129 7.05 -19.76 -14.81
C TYR A 129 5.79 -20.33 -15.46
N ARG A 130 4.98 -19.49 -16.13
CA ARG A 130 3.85 -19.96 -16.93
C ARG A 130 4.31 -20.84 -18.09
N ALA A 131 5.38 -20.48 -18.79
CA ALA A 131 5.96 -21.29 -19.86
C ALA A 131 6.50 -22.64 -19.32
N ARG A 132 7.19 -22.63 -18.17
CA ARG A 132 7.68 -23.87 -17.52
C ARG A 132 6.53 -24.79 -17.08
N LEU A 133 5.48 -24.23 -16.46
CA LEU A 133 4.28 -24.98 -16.09
C LEU A 133 3.57 -25.56 -17.33
N ARG A 134 3.52 -24.79 -18.43
CA ARG A 134 2.93 -25.28 -19.68
C ARG A 134 3.72 -26.45 -20.25
N SER A 135 5.04 -26.34 -20.33
CA SER A 135 5.91 -27.44 -20.76
C SER A 135 5.73 -28.70 -19.89
N LEU A 136 5.65 -28.53 -18.57
CA LEU A 136 5.39 -29.63 -17.65
C LEU A 136 4.01 -30.28 -17.90
N PHE A 137 2.99 -29.47 -18.17
CA PHE A 137 1.65 -29.95 -18.53
C PHE A 137 1.65 -30.70 -19.86
N ASP A 138 2.37 -30.21 -20.87
CA ASP A 138 2.45 -30.87 -22.17
C ASP A 138 3.11 -32.26 -22.04
N GLN A 139 4.20 -32.38 -21.27
CA GLN A 139 4.83 -33.67 -20.96
C GLN A 139 3.89 -34.61 -20.19
N TYR A 140 3.12 -34.07 -19.24
CA TYR A 140 2.12 -34.83 -18.50
C TYR A 140 1.01 -35.33 -19.43
N ALA A 141 0.50 -34.47 -20.32
CA ALA A 141 -0.55 -34.79 -21.27
C ALA A 141 -0.11 -35.86 -22.27
N GLU A 142 1.13 -35.76 -22.79
CA GLU A 142 1.74 -36.74 -23.70
C GLU A 142 1.83 -38.13 -23.05
N LYS A 143 2.28 -38.20 -21.79
CA LYS A 143 2.37 -39.47 -21.04
C LYS A 143 0.99 -40.03 -20.66
N ARG A 144 0.06 -39.15 -20.29
CA ARG A 144 -1.28 -39.52 -19.82
C ARG A 144 -2.22 -39.95 -20.93
N GLY A 145 -2.20 -39.26 -22.06
CA GLY A 145 -3.17 -39.42 -23.15
C GLY A 145 -3.32 -40.86 -23.63
N PRO A 146 -2.24 -41.54 -24.04
CA PRO A 146 -2.30 -42.93 -24.50
C PRO A 146 -2.82 -43.91 -23.44
N ILE A 147 -2.45 -43.73 -22.17
CA ILE A 147 -2.89 -44.58 -21.06
C ILE A 147 -4.39 -44.43 -20.84
N VAL A 148 -4.90 -43.20 -20.84
CA VAL A 148 -6.32 -42.92 -20.66
C VAL A 148 -7.14 -43.43 -21.84
N ALA A 149 -6.66 -43.27 -23.07
CA ALA A 149 -7.32 -43.82 -24.26
C ALA A 149 -7.38 -45.35 -24.20
N ARG A 150 -6.29 -46.01 -23.81
CA ARG A 150 -6.24 -47.47 -23.65
C ARG A 150 -7.19 -47.95 -22.55
N LEU A 151 -7.20 -47.27 -21.39
CA LEU A 151 -8.15 -47.56 -20.31
C LEU A 151 -9.59 -47.39 -20.79
N ALA A 152 -9.93 -46.28 -21.44
CA ALA A 152 -11.26 -46.02 -21.98
C ALA A 152 -11.72 -47.11 -22.96
N PHE A 153 -10.84 -47.63 -23.80
CA PHE A 153 -11.14 -48.77 -24.67
C PHE A 153 -11.44 -50.06 -23.89
N MET A 154 -10.72 -50.31 -22.78
CA MET A 154 -10.85 -51.55 -22.00
C MET A 154 -12.03 -51.55 -21.02
N VAL A 155 -12.31 -50.42 -20.36
CA VAL A 155 -13.36 -50.29 -19.32
C VAL A 155 -14.57 -49.49 -19.76
N GLY A 156 -14.52 -48.83 -20.93
CA GLY A 156 -15.53 -47.89 -21.39
C GLY A 156 -15.26 -46.45 -20.92
N PHE A 157 -15.90 -45.49 -21.60
CA PHE A 157 -15.90 -44.07 -21.22
C PHE A 157 -17.35 -43.58 -21.03
N PRO A 158 -17.66 -42.85 -19.94
CA PRO A 158 -16.81 -42.58 -18.79
C PRO A 158 -16.49 -43.85 -17.98
N GLU A 159 -15.39 -43.84 -17.23
CA GLU A 159 -15.02 -45.00 -16.40
C GLU A 159 -16.16 -45.29 -15.40
N PRO A 160 -16.72 -46.51 -15.38
CA PRO A 160 -17.84 -46.84 -14.50
C PRO A 160 -17.46 -46.61 -13.04
N ARG A 161 -18.35 -45.97 -12.26
CA ARG A 161 -18.13 -45.58 -10.85
C ARG A 161 -17.62 -46.74 -9.97
N ASN A 162 -17.96 -47.97 -10.33
CA ASN A 162 -17.42 -49.18 -9.70
C ASN A 162 -16.01 -49.48 -10.26
N ARG A 163 -14.99 -48.79 -9.73
CA ARG A 163 -13.56 -48.98 -10.03
C ARG A 163 -13.14 -50.45 -9.88
N GLY A 164 -13.30 -51.27 -10.92
CA GLY A 164 -12.89 -52.68 -10.90
C GLY A 164 -13.85 -53.67 -11.54
N GLN A 165 -15.09 -53.30 -11.83
CA GLN A 165 -15.95 -54.13 -12.67
C GLN A 165 -15.58 -53.85 -14.12
N ALA A 166 -14.69 -54.68 -14.66
CA ALA A 166 -14.64 -54.89 -16.11
C ALA A 166 -16.08 -55.10 -16.62
N ARG A 167 -16.36 -54.72 -17.87
CA ARG A 167 -17.57 -55.17 -18.56
C ARG A 167 -17.83 -56.64 -18.21
N PRO A 168 -19.06 -57.06 -17.90
CA PRO A 168 -19.35 -58.44 -17.55
C PRO A 168 -19.07 -59.33 -18.76
N GLU A 169 -17.82 -59.79 -18.91
CA GLU A 169 -17.39 -60.72 -19.94
C GLU A 169 -16.64 -61.89 -19.30
N THR A 170 -17.20 -63.07 -19.57
CA THR A 170 -16.70 -64.45 -19.50
C THR A 170 -15.49 -64.76 -18.59
N LYS A 171 -15.72 -65.64 -17.61
CA LYS A 171 -14.69 -66.26 -16.76
C LYS A 171 -13.60 -66.91 -17.64
N GLY A 172 -12.31 -66.74 -17.28
CA GLY A 172 -11.18 -67.37 -17.98
C GLY A 172 -9.88 -66.55 -17.94
N ALA A 173 -8.77 -67.13 -18.42
CA ALA A 173 -7.42 -66.54 -18.38
C ALA A 173 -7.31 -65.17 -19.10
N VAL A 174 -8.08 -64.95 -20.17
CA VAL A 174 -8.10 -63.68 -20.92
C VAL A 174 -8.68 -62.54 -20.08
N ALA A 175 -9.69 -62.82 -19.26
CA ALA A 175 -10.28 -61.83 -18.36
C ALA A 175 -9.31 -61.44 -17.23
N GLU A 176 -8.50 -62.38 -16.73
CA GLU A 176 -7.46 -62.10 -15.74
C GLU A 176 -6.34 -61.22 -16.30
N GLN A 177 -5.86 -61.51 -17.52
CA GLN A 177 -4.88 -60.69 -18.22
C GLN A 177 -5.37 -59.25 -18.45
N ARG A 178 -6.64 -59.06 -18.85
CA ARG A 178 -7.22 -57.72 -18.96
C ARG A 178 -7.26 -56.99 -17.61
N ARG A 179 -7.62 -57.68 -16.53
CA ARG A 179 -7.64 -57.10 -15.17
C ARG A 179 -6.25 -56.72 -14.67
N THR A 180 -5.21 -57.50 -14.97
CA THR A 180 -3.83 -57.16 -14.61
C THR A 180 -3.35 -55.95 -15.41
N GLU A 181 -3.61 -55.90 -16.72
CA GLU A 181 -3.28 -54.74 -17.56
C GLU A 181 -3.98 -53.46 -17.06
N ILE A 182 -5.29 -53.49 -16.79
CA ILE A 182 -6.04 -52.35 -16.25
C ILE A 182 -5.42 -51.87 -14.92
N ARG A 183 -5.11 -52.78 -13.99
CA ARG A 183 -4.46 -52.43 -12.72
C ARG A 183 -3.10 -51.75 -12.95
N SER A 184 -2.30 -52.29 -13.87
CA SER A 184 -1.00 -51.71 -14.22
C SER A 184 -1.12 -50.30 -14.82
N LEU A 185 -2.10 -50.08 -15.71
CA LEU A 185 -2.34 -48.79 -16.36
C LEU A 185 -2.83 -47.74 -15.35
N ARG A 186 -3.72 -48.11 -14.43
CA ARG A 186 -4.14 -47.25 -13.32
C ARG A 186 -2.98 -46.88 -12.40
N ALA A 187 -2.10 -47.82 -12.07
CA ALA A 187 -0.91 -47.55 -11.26
C ALA A 187 0.05 -46.58 -11.96
N LYS A 188 0.31 -46.78 -13.26
CA LYS A 188 1.11 -45.85 -14.08
C LYS A 188 0.49 -44.45 -14.13
N LEU A 189 -0.82 -44.37 -14.32
CA LEU A 189 -1.54 -43.10 -14.33
C LEU A 189 -1.43 -42.37 -12.99
N ALA A 190 -1.61 -43.08 -11.87
CA ALA A 190 -1.47 -42.50 -10.54
C ALA A 190 -0.06 -41.96 -10.28
N GLN A 191 0.99 -42.65 -10.77
CA GLN A 191 2.36 -42.17 -10.67
C GLN A 191 2.57 -40.90 -11.51
N ILE A 192 2.11 -40.88 -12.77
CA ILE A 192 2.22 -39.69 -13.64
C ILE A 192 1.50 -38.49 -13.04
N GLU A 193 0.31 -38.69 -12.46
CA GLU A 193 -0.43 -37.64 -11.75
C GLU A 193 0.31 -37.14 -10.51
N LYS A 194 0.94 -38.04 -9.75
CA LYS A 194 1.77 -37.68 -8.59
C LYS A 194 2.97 -36.84 -9.01
N ASP A 195 3.70 -37.26 -10.03
CA ASP A 195 4.90 -36.57 -10.52
C ASP A 195 4.54 -35.16 -11.03
N TYR A 196 3.45 -35.04 -11.79
CA TYR A 196 2.95 -33.73 -12.25
C TYR A 196 2.54 -32.83 -11.09
N LYS A 197 1.80 -33.36 -10.09
CA LYS A 197 1.41 -32.59 -8.89
C LYS A 197 2.63 -32.09 -8.13
N GLN A 198 3.63 -32.94 -7.93
CA GLN A 198 4.87 -32.56 -7.25
C GLN A 198 5.63 -31.50 -8.05
N GLY A 199 5.87 -31.72 -9.34
CA GLY A 199 6.61 -30.77 -10.19
C GLY A 199 5.90 -29.41 -10.31
N SER A 200 4.57 -29.41 -10.46
CA SER A 200 3.80 -28.16 -10.51
C SER A 200 3.81 -27.41 -9.18
N ALA A 201 3.71 -28.11 -8.05
CA ALA A 201 3.83 -27.50 -6.72
C ALA A 201 5.21 -26.88 -6.51
N THR A 202 6.29 -27.57 -6.90
CA THR A 202 7.66 -27.03 -6.85
C THR A 202 7.79 -25.77 -7.68
N LEU A 203 7.31 -25.75 -8.93
CA LEU A 203 7.37 -24.55 -9.78
C LEU A 203 6.54 -23.38 -9.22
N ILE A 204 5.40 -23.65 -8.58
CA ILE A 204 4.60 -22.62 -7.91
C ILE A 204 5.37 -22.03 -6.72
N LEU A 205 6.01 -22.86 -5.90
CA LEU A 205 6.81 -22.44 -4.76
C LEU A 205 8.04 -21.62 -5.22
N GLU A 206 8.76 -22.10 -6.24
CA GLU A 206 9.89 -21.38 -6.83
C GLU A 206 9.48 -19.99 -7.33
N ARG A 207 8.32 -19.88 -8.01
CA ARG A 207 7.76 -18.60 -8.44
C ARG A 207 7.46 -17.69 -7.26
N GLN A 208 6.81 -18.21 -6.21
CA GLN A 208 6.50 -17.43 -5.00
C GLN A 208 7.77 -16.87 -4.38
N ASN A 209 8.78 -17.72 -4.14
CA ASN A 209 10.07 -17.29 -3.60
C ASN A 209 10.77 -16.24 -4.48
N ALA A 210 10.69 -16.38 -5.81
CA ALA A 210 11.26 -15.42 -6.75
C ALA A 210 10.57 -14.05 -6.75
N LEU A 211 9.32 -13.97 -6.30
CA LEU A 211 8.55 -12.72 -6.19
C LEU A 211 8.64 -12.11 -4.79
N ASP A 212 8.54 -12.94 -3.75
CA ASP A 212 8.42 -12.52 -2.36
C ASP A 212 9.74 -11.96 -1.81
N LEU A 213 10.88 -12.61 -2.12
CA LEU A 213 12.19 -12.16 -1.63
C LEU A 213 12.53 -10.74 -2.13
N PRO A 214 12.48 -10.43 -3.44
CA PRO A 214 12.72 -9.06 -3.90
C PRO A 214 11.71 -8.05 -3.36
N SER A 215 10.44 -8.45 -3.19
CA SER A 215 9.41 -7.55 -2.65
C SER A 215 9.69 -7.20 -1.18
N LEU A 216 10.16 -8.17 -0.38
CA LEU A 216 10.52 -7.96 1.01
C LEU A 216 11.78 -7.11 1.14
N GLU A 217 12.80 -7.36 0.32
CA GLU A 217 14.02 -6.54 0.26
C GLU A 217 13.70 -5.10 -0.13
N PHE A 218 12.83 -4.90 -1.13
CA PHE A 218 12.37 -3.58 -1.53
C PHE A 218 11.64 -2.87 -0.39
N SER A 219 10.67 -3.52 0.25
CA SER A 219 9.94 -2.94 1.37
C SER A 219 10.87 -2.56 2.53
N LYS A 220 11.87 -3.40 2.82
CA LYS A 220 12.88 -3.11 3.85
C LYS A 220 13.73 -1.90 3.47
N ALA A 221 14.19 -1.81 2.23
CA ALA A 221 14.99 -0.69 1.74
C ALA A 221 14.21 0.63 1.79
N VAL A 222 12.92 0.61 1.43
CA VAL A 222 12.03 1.78 1.51
C VAL A 222 11.88 2.27 2.96
N GLU A 223 11.59 1.37 3.90
CA GLU A 223 11.44 1.76 5.31
C GLU A 223 12.76 2.29 5.91
N GLN A 224 13.89 1.68 5.56
CA GLN A 224 15.20 2.21 5.95
C GLN A 224 15.47 3.60 5.39
N ALA A 225 15.10 3.84 4.12
CA ALA A 225 15.24 5.14 3.49
C ALA A 225 14.33 6.19 4.15
N ARG A 226 13.11 5.82 4.57
CA ARG A 226 12.19 6.72 5.31
C ARG A 226 12.76 7.12 6.66
N ILE A 227 13.21 6.15 7.45
CA ILE A 227 13.84 6.40 8.76
C ILE A 227 15.04 7.34 8.59
N LYS A 228 15.88 7.08 7.58
CA LYS A 228 17.04 7.91 7.27
C LYS A 228 16.62 9.34 6.89
N ALA A 229 15.66 9.49 5.99
CA ALA A 229 15.14 10.79 5.57
C ALA A 229 14.59 11.62 6.75
N ASP A 230 13.81 11.01 7.65
CA ASP A 230 13.29 11.71 8.82
C ASP A 230 14.41 12.12 9.79
N SER A 231 15.42 11.26 9.99
CA SER A 231 16.59 11.58 10.83
C SER A 231 17.42 12.74 10.23
N GLU A 232 17.62 12.76 8.91
CA GLU A 232 18.33 13.83 8.20
C GLU A 232 17.52 15.13 8.26
N ALA A 233 16.19 15.08 8.10
CA ALA A 233 15.33 16.25 8.23
C ALA A 233 15.40 16.88 9.63
N GLN A 234 15.48 16.06 10.68
CA GLN A 234 15.65 16.55 12.05
C GLN A 234 17.02 17.19 12.25
N ALA A 235 18.10 16.51 11.85
CA ALA A 235 19.46 17.01 12.00
C ALA A 235 19.68 18.34 11.23
N ASP A 236 19.15 18.44 10.01
CA ASP A 236 19.23 19.66 9.21
C ASP A 236 18.41 20.81 9.82
N ALA A 237 17.23 20.51 10.37
CA ALA A 237 16.42 21.51 11.08
C ALA A 237 17.13 22.03 12.34
N GLU A 238 17.71 21.14 13.14
CA GLU A 238 18.49 21.49 14.34
C GLU A 238 19.67 22.38 13.97
N LYS A 239 20.44 22.00 12.94
CA LYS A 239 21.58 22.78 12.44
C LYS A 239 21.15 24.18 11.97
N GLN A 240 20.06 24.30 11.21
CA GLN A 240 19.58 25.62 10.76
C GLN A 240 19.08 26.49 11.92
N VAL A 241 18.36 25.91 12.89
CA VAL A 241 17.91 26.66 14.07
C VAL A 241 19.10 27.11 14.91
N GLN A 242 20.12 26.27 15.08
CA GLN A 242 21.33 26.63 15.81
C GLN A 242 22.07 27.78 15.14
N LEU A 243 22.21 27.77 13.81
CA LEU A 243 22.79 28.87 13.04
C LEU A 243 22.01 30.19 13.24
N LEU A 244 20.68 30.14 13.13
CA LEU A 244 19.82 31.32 13.36
C LEU A 244 19.93 31.86 14.79
N LEU A 245 20.08 30.98 15.78
CA LEU A 245 20.23 31.38 17.18
C LEU A 245 21.61 31.96 17.49
N SER A 246 22.69 31.41 16.91
CA SER A 246 24.02 32.00 17.05
C SER A 246 24.06 33.43 16.48
N ASP A 247 23.35 33.69 15.38
CA ASP A 247 23.24 35.02 14.79
C ASP A 247 22.44 35.99 15.69
N LEU A 248 21.45 35.49 16.44
CA LEU A 248 20.60 36.27 17.33
C LEU A 248 21.18 36.49 18.75
N GLN A 249 22.07 35.61 19.22
CA GLN A 249 22.71 35.76 20.54
C GLN A 249 23.93 36.70 20.51
N ALA A 250 24.60 36.84 19.36
CA ALA A 250 25.73 37.76 19.19
C ALA A 250 25.42 39.24 19.55
N PRO A 251 24.20 39.77 19.29
CA PRO A 251 23.83 41.14 19.69
C PRO A 251 23.18 41.26 21.08
N ALA A 252 22.57 40.19 21.61
CA ALA A 252 21.73 40.26 22.81
C ALA A 252 22.51 40.11 24.15
N LEU A 253 23.71 39.52 24.13
CA LEU A 253 24.53 39.27 25.32
C LEU A 253 25.53 40.38 25.65
N LYS A 254 25.73 41.34 24.76
CA LYS A 254 26.44 42.58 25.12
C LYS A 254 25.43 43.47 25.82
N GLY A 255 25.57 43.61 27.15
CA GLY A 255 24.79 44.52 28.00
C GLY A 255 25.03 46.01 27.69
N SER A 256 25.06 46.36 26.41
CA SER A 256 25.11 47.71 25.91
C SER A 256 23.68 48.22 25.75
N GLU A 257 23.45 49.42 26.26
CA GLU A 257 22.39 50.31 25.78
C GLU A 257 22.34 50.18 24.26
N ILE A 258 21.31 49.51 23.73
CA ILE A 258 21.14 49.35 22.29
C ILE A 258 20.68 50.72 21.81
N GLN A 259 21.63 51.59 21.50
CA GLN A 259 21.38 52.70 20.60
C GLN A 259 21.07 52.05 19.26
N ILE A 260 19.79 52.00 18.92
CA ILE A 260 19.38 51.72 17.55
C ILE A 260 19.76 53.00 16.80
N PRO A 261 20.86 53.02 16.02
CA PRO A 261 21.22 54.22 15.27
C PRO A 261 20.02 54.59 14.39
N ALA A 262 19.74 55.89 14.27
CA ALA A 262 18.81 56.33 13.24
C ALA A 262 19.28 55.70 11.92
N ALA A 263 18.35 55.10 11.17
CA ALA A 263 18.59 54.79 9.77
C ALA A 263 18.20 56.07 9.02
N PRO A 264 19.14 56.99 8.72
CA PRO A 264 18.79 58.28 8.12
C PRO A 264 18.22 58.12 6.71
N GLU A 265 18.41 56.96 6.09
CA GLU A 265 18.03 56.70 4.71
C GLU A 265 17.22 55.42 4.62
N ALA A 266 16.08 55.52 3.94
CA ALA A 266 15.25 54.39 3.60
C ALA A 266 16.09 53.37 2.83
N ARG A 267 16.33 52.19 3.42
CA ARG A 267 17.05 51.12 2.73
C ARG A 267 16.09 50.43 1.76
N SER A 268 16.36 50.59 0.48
CA SER A 268 15.76 49.81 -0.59
C SER A 268 16.58 48.54 -0.80
N GLY A 269 16.04 47.42 -0.32
CA GLY A 269 16.56 46.09 -0.63
C GLY A 269 15.73 45.47 -1.75
N ALA A 270 16.38 45.08 -2.84
CA ALA A 270 15.76 44.21 -3.84
C ALA A 270 16.01 42.75 -3.43
N ILE A 271 14.94 42.00 -3.24
CA ILE A 271 15.03 40.54 -3.15
C ILE A 271 15.19 40.07 -4.59
N PRO A 272 16.33 39.45 -4.99
CA PRO A 272 16.45 38.91 -6.34
C PRO A 272 15.36 37.87 -6.55
N GLY A 273 14.48 38.12 -7.50
CA GLY A 273 13.47 37.15 -7.92
C GLY A 273 14.17 35.88 -8.38
N SER A 274 13.79 34.74 -7.82
CA SER A 274 14.25 33.45 -8.28
C SER A 274 13.16 32.84 -9.15
N THR A 275 13.48 32.61 -10.43
CA THR A 275 12.65 31.78 -11.31
C THR A 275 12.94 30.33 -11.01
N LEU A 276 12.00 29.68 -10.31
CA LEU A 276 11.98 28.23 -10.24
C LEU A 276 11.65 27.70 -11.64
N PRO A 277 12.41 26.70 -12.16
CA PRO A 277 12.04 26.06 -13.42
C PRO A 277 10.61 25.53 -13.30
N ALA A 278 9.83 25.71 -14.36
CA ALA A 278 8.49 25.15 -14.44
C ALA A 278 8.61 23.63 -14.28
N VAL A 279 8.28 23.13 -13.09
CA VAL A 279 8.07 21.70 -12.89
C VAL A 279 6.76 21.41 -13.62
N PRO A 280 6.74 20.54 -14.64
CA PRO A 280 5.48 20.04 -15.15
C PRO A 280 4.80 19.37 -13.96
N ILE A 281 3.75 20.02 -13.45
CA ILE A 281 2.76 19.28 -12.69
C ILE A 281 2.14 18.42 -13.77
N GLU A 282 2.52 17.15 -13.79
CA GLU A 282 1.78 16.12 -14.49
C GLU A 282 0.35 16.29 -13.97
N GLY A 283 -0.49 16.95 -14.77
CA GLY A 283 -1.89 17.09 -14.43
C GLY A 283 -2.37 15.68 -14.25
N ASP A 284 -2.96 15.38 -13.07
CA ASP A 284 -3.56 14.09 -12.79
C ASP A 284 -4.28 13.65 -14.05
N SER A 285 -3.69 12.66 -14.73
CA SER A 285 -4.32 12.08 -15.91
C SER A 285 -5.72 11.70 -15.45
N PRO A 286 -6.78 12.02 -16.22
CA PRO A 286 -8.14 11.74 -15.79
C PRO A 286 -8.16 10.30 -15.31
N GLN A 287 -8.39 10.10 -14.00
CA GLN A 287 -8.48 8.77 -13.44
C GLN A 287 -9.71 8.14 -14.10
N VAL A 288 -9.46 7.34 -15.13
CA VAL A 288 -10.48 6.56 -15.78
C VAL A 288 -10.79 5.46 -14.78
N PHE A 289 -11.86 5.64 -14.00
CA PHE A 289 -12.36 4.60 -13.11
C PHE A 289 -12.64 3.35 -13.94
N THR A 290 -11.86 2.30 -13.67
CA THR A 290 -11.93 1.02 -14.36
C THR A 290 -13.03 0.15 -13.76
N LYS A 291 -13.38 -0.97 -14.42
CA LYS A 291 -14.31 -1.95 -13.84
C LYS A 291 -13.72 -2.58 -12.57
N GLU A 292 -12.38 -2.60 -12.45
CA GLU A 292 -11.65 -3.08 -11.29
C GLU A 292 -11.86 -2.20 -10.06
N ASP A 293 -11.85 -0.87 -10.22
CA ASP A 293 -12.11 0.07 -9.13
C ASP A 293 -13.54 -0.07 -8.60
N LEU A 294 -14.49 -0.28 -9.51
CA LEU A 294 -15.90 -0.51 -9.17
C LEU A 294 -16.08 -1.82 -8.37
N ARG A 295 -15.28 -2.86 -8.66
CA ARG A 295 -15.25 -4.09 -7.85
C ARG A 295 -14.62 -3.88 -6.48
N ALA A 296 -13.60 -3.02 -6.37
CA ALA A 296 -13.01 -2.68 -5.09
C ALA A 296 -14.02 -1.94 -4.18
N GLU A 297 -14.74 -0.95 -4.73
CA GLU A 297 -15.82 -0.27 -4.04
C GLU A 297 -16.96 -1.22 -3.63
N LEU A 298 -17.32 -2.17 -4.50
CA LEU A 298 -18.30 -3.20 -4.19
C LEU A 298 -17.87 -4.06 -2.99
N ASN A 299 -16.61 -4.49 -2.94
CA ASN A 299 -16.09 -5.30 -1.84
C ASN A 299 -16.14 -4.54 -0.51
N ILE A 300 -15.85 -3.24 -0.52
CA ILE A 300 -15.96 -2.38 0.67
C ILE A 300 -17.42 -2.29 1.12
N TRP A 301 -18.34 -2.01 0.19
CA TRP A 301 -19.78 -1.93 0.49
C TRP A 301 -20.33 -3.25 1.05
N LEU A 302 -19.95 -4.38 0.46
CA LEU A 302 -20.32 -5.72 0.96
C LEU A 302 -19.77 -5.95 2.37
N GLY A 303 -18.52 -5.56 2.63
CA GLY A 303 -17.88 -5.70 3.93
C GLY A 303 -18.56 -4.86 5.03
N ILE A 304 -18.94 -3.62 4.72
CA ILE A 304 -19.65 -2.72 5.65
C ILE A 304 -21.03 -3.28 6.01
N ASN A 305 -21.76 -3.81 5.03
CA ASN A 305 -23.13 -4.30 5.24
C ASN A 305 -23.20 -5.79 5.64
N GLY A 306 -22.06 -6.47 5.75
CA GLY A 306 -22.01 -7.90 6.09
C GLY A 306 -22.61 -8.80 5.02
N TYR A 307 -22.60 -8.37 3.77
CA TYR A 307 -23.14 -9.11 2.63
C TYR A 307 -22.11 -10.04 1.99
N ARG A 308 -22.61 -11.08 1.31
CA ARG A 308 -21.79 -11.98 0.49
C ARG A 308 -22.23 -11.89 -0.97
N LEU A 309 -21.29 -11.71 -1.88
CA LEU A 309 -21.59 -11.63 -3.31
C LEU A 309 -22.00 -13.00 -3.87
N GLY A 310 -23.20 -13.09 -4.45
CA GLY A 310 -23.71 -14.24 -5.19
C GLY A 310 -23.72 -13.99 -6.71
N LYS A 311 -24.06 -15.02 -7.50
CA LYS A 311 -24.29 -14.85 -8.93
C LYS A 311 -25.69 -14.29 -9.20
N ALA A 312 -25.94 -13.83 -10.42
CA ALA A 312 -27.27 -13.42 -10.85
C ALA A 312 -28.28 -14.55 -10.59
N GLY A 313 -29.29 -14.29 -9.77
CA GLY A 313 -30.30 -15.26 -9.35
C GLY A 313 -30.03 -16.01 -8.04
N ASP A 314 -28.82 -15.92 -7.46
CA ASP A 314 -28.47 -16.61 -6.20
C ASP A 314 -28.81 -15.78 -4.94
N GLY A 315 -29.29 -14.55 -5.07
CA GLY A 315 -29.50 -13.62 -3.95
C GLY A 315 -30.40 -12.44 -4.30
N LEU A 316 -30.63 -11.57 -3.31
CA LEU A 316 -31.42 -10.35 -3.49
C LEU A 316 -30.65 -9.34 -4.33
N ASP A 317 -31.30 -8.76 -5.33
CA ASP A 317 -30.73 -7.69 -6.14
C ASP A 317 -30.62 -6.41 -5.31
N LYS A 318 -29.37 -5.97 -5.10
CA LYS A 318 -29.02 -4.77 -4.36
C LYS A 318 -28.34 -3.71 -5.23
N THR A 319 -28.48 -3.82 -6.55
CA THR A 319 -27.87 -2.89 -7.52
C THR A 319 -28.23 -1.44 -7.26
N LYS A 320 -29.49 -1.15 -6.93
CA LYS A 320 -29.95 0.22 -6.59
C LYS A 320 -29.35 0.74 -5.29
N GLU A 321 -29.29 -0.10 -4.26
CA GLU A 321 -28.75 0.27 -2.95
C GLU A 321 -27.25 0.56 -3.02
N PHE A 322 -26.50 -0.27 -3.75
CA PHE A 322 -25.09 0.00 -4.00
C PHE A 322 -24.89 1.30 -4.79
N LYS A 323 -25.76 1.59 -5.77
CA LYS A 323 -25.71 2.86 -6.53
C LYS A 323 -25.94 4.09 -5.64
N GLU A 324 -26.91 4.04 -4.73
CA GLU A 324 -27.18 5.11 -3.76
C GLU A 324 -26.02 5.28 -2.76
N TRP A 325 -25.45 4.17 -2.31
CA TRP A 325 -24.27 4.20 -1.44
C TRP A 325 -23.07 4.87 -2.13
N ARG A 326 -22.81 4.56 -3.41
CA ARG A 326 -21.74 5.23 -4.19
C ARG A 326 -21.95 6.74 -4.38
N GLN A 327 -23.20 7.20 -4.35
CA GLN A 327 -23.51 8.63 -4.44
C GLN A 327 -23.22 9.36 -3.12
N THR A 328 -23.46 8.70 -1.98
CA THR A 328 -23.29 9.26 -0.64
C THR A 328 -21.86 9.14 -0.12
N HIS A 329 -21.14 8.08 -0.49
CA HIS A 329 -19.78 7.83 -0.02
C HIS A 329 -18.79 8.10 -1.16
N ARG A 330 -18.20 9.30 -1.15
CA ARG A 330 -17.08 9.65 -2.03
C ARG A 330 -15.79 9.10 -1.41
N PHE A 331 -15.25 8.03 -1.99
CA PHE A 331 -13.91 7.56 -1.65
C PHE A 331 -12.91 8.18 -2.63
N GLY A 332 -12.04 9.05 -2.12
CA GLY A 332 -11.02 9.78 -2.87
C GLY A 332 -11.20 11.31 -2.80
N PRO A 333 -10.10 12.09 -2.81
CA PRO A 333 -10.13 13.57 -2.84
C PRO A 333 -10.73 14.13 -4.13
#